data_AF-A0A0Q9SVE6-F1
#
_entry.id   AF-A0A0Q9SVE6-F1
#
_cell.length_a   1.000
_cell.length_b   1.000
_cell.length_c   1.000
_cell.angle_alpha   90.00
_cell.angle_beta   90.00
_cell.angle_gamma   90.00
#
_symmetry.space_group_name_H-M   'P 1'
#
loop_
_entity.id
_entity.type
_entity.pdbx_description
1 polymer ?
#
loop_
_entity_poly.entity_id
_entity_poly.type
_entity_poly.pdbx_seq_one_letter_code
_entity_poly.pdbx_strand_id
1 'polypeptide(L)'
;MLNKDSVIVPDISNLEEILSSRSGYILNNNLDPNLRFEIYNEKNNSRVICSMTADHALFSIDIRNAEDKELLEILEFVLTKYNLETDQLVEDIYKCYKRRINEFQTDYERFWVIYRYHKEINGVLVRYRAFVND
;
A
#
# COMPACT_ATOMS: atom_id res chain seq x y z
N MET A 1 -13.51 6.73 19.59
CA MET A 1 -12.52 7.73 19.11
C MET A 1 -11.80 7.12 17.92
N LEU A 2 -11.68 7.81 16.77
CA LEU A 2 -10.84 7.31 15.68
C LEU A 2 -9.38 7.29 16.14
N ASN A 3 -8.70 6.20 15.79
CA ASN A 3 -7.45 5.74 16.35
C ASN A 3 -6.26 6.59 15.83
N LYS A 4 -6.31 7.92 16.02
CA LYS A 4 -5.27 8.87 15.59
C LYS A 4 -3.87 8.53 16.10
N ASP A 5 -3.79 7.78 17.19
CA ASP A 5 -2.55 7.31 17.81
C ASP A 5 -1.99 6.03 17.14
N SER A 6 -2.68 5.45 16.16
CA SER A 6 -2.36 4.11 15.65
C SER A 6 -1.56 4.05 14.36
N VAL A 7 -1.67 5.06 13.49
CA VAL A 7 -1.05 5.12 12.17
C VAL A 7 -0.16 6.34 12.10
N ILE A 8 1.14 6.13 11.98
CA ILE A 8 2.11 7.20 11.79
C ILE A 8 2.15 7.53 10.30
N VAL A 9 2.07 8.81 9.93
CA VAL A 9 2.23 9.24 8.54
C VAL A 9 3.69 9.61 8.35
N PRO A 10 4.50 8.84 7.61
CA PRO A 10 5.86 9.22 7.31
C PRO A 10 5.86 10.43 6.39
N ASP A 11 6.86 11.28 6.61
CA ASP A 11 7.13 12.40 5.72
C ASP A 11 7.68 11.92 4.36
N ILE A 12 7.70 12.84 3.41
CA ILE A 12 8.23 12.60 2.07
C ILE A 12 9.72 12.26 2.07
N SER A 13 10.48 12.77 3.05
CA SER A 13 11.91 12.54 3.20
C SER A 13 12.22 11.05 3.39
N ASN A 14 11.39 10.34 4.17
CA ASN A 14 11.50 8.89 4.35
C ASN A 14 11.26 8.12 3.04
N LEU A 15 10.30 8.57 2.21
CA LEU A 15 10.00 7.95 0.92
C LEU A 15 11.18 8.13 -0.05
N GLU A 16 11.77 9.32 -0.09
CA GLU A 16 12.94 9.61 -0.93
C GLU A 16 14.18 8.78 -0.50
N GLU A 17 14.41 8.63 0.80
CA GLU A 17 15.51 7.79 1.32
C GLU A 17 15.36 6.33 0.88
N ILE A 18 14.16 5.74 1.01
CA ILE A 18 13.88 4.35 0.59
C ILE A 18 14.19 4.15 -0.90
N LEU A 19 13.84 5.14 -1.73
CA LEU A 19 14.02 5.05 -3.17
C LEU A 19 15.43 5.36 -3.65
N SER A 20 16.24 6.07 -2.86
CA SER A 20 17.62 6.47 -3.22
C SER A 20 18.53 5.29 -3.60
N SER A 21 18.22 4.09 -3.11
CA SER A 21 18.97 2.85 -3.36
C SER A 21 18.32 1.91 -4.37
N ARG A 22 17.12 2.24 -4.90
CA ARG A 22 16.31 1.35 -5.75
C ARG A 22 16.13 1.92 -7.15
N SER A 23 16.97 1.46 -8.07
CA SER A 23 17.07 2.03 -9.42
C SER A 23 15.77 1.89 -10.22
N GLY A 24 15.32 2.99 -10.82
CA GLY A 24 14.19 3.01 -11.77
C GLY A 24 12.81 3.23 -11.14
N TYR A 25 12.72 3.30 -9.82
CA TYR A 25 11.51 3.71 -9.12
C TYR A 25 11.52 5.22 -8.84
N ILE A 26 10.37 5.85 -9.07
CA ILE A 26 10.19 7.30 -9.00
C ILE A 26 9.04 7.60 -8.04
N LEU A 27 9.24 8.57 -7.15
CA LEU A 27 8.18 9.15 -6.31
C LEU A 27 7.46 10.25 -7.10
N ASN A 28 6.13 10.24 -7.10
CA ASN A 28 5.35 11.33 -7.66
C ASN A 28 5.22 12.48 -6.65
N ASN A 29 6.07 13.50 -6.82
CA ASN A 29 6.14 14.67 -5.94
C ASN A 29 4.98 15.67 -6.12
N ASN A 30 4.02 15.40 -7.00
CA ASN A 30 2.84 16.26 -7.20
C ASN A 30 1.67 15.90 -6.26
N LEU A 31 1.84 14.90 -5.39
CA LEU A 31 0.81 14.45 -4.45
C LEU A 31 1.15 14.92 -3.03
N ASP A 32 0.13 15.16 -2.21
CA ASP A 32 0.32 15.47 -0.79
C ASP A 32 0.70 14.18 -0.05
N PRO A 33 1.96 13.99 0.35
CA PRO A 33 2.45 12.74 0.95
C PRO A 33 1.72 12.38 2.24
N ASN A 34 1.10 13.35 2.92
CA ASN A 34 0.32 13.09 4.14
C ASN A 34 -1.00 12.38 3.87
N LEU A 35 -1.53 12.50 2.65
CA LEU A 35 -2.82 11.93 2.26
C LEU A 35 -2.67 10.90 1.15
N ARG A 36 -1.67 11.05 0.29
CA ARG A 36 -1.51 10.25 -0.91
C ARG A 36 -0.07 10.29 -1.40
N PHE A 37 0.50 9.12 -1.65
CA PHE A 37 1.76 9.02 -2.36
C PHE A 37 1.66 8.00 -3.50
N GLU A 38 2.53 8.15 -4.47
CA GLU A 38 2.60 7.26 -5.62
C GLU A 38 4.07 6.96 -5.96
N ILE A 39 4.36 5.68 -6.11
CA ILE A 39 5.66 5.17 -6.55
C ILE A 39 5.44 4.40 -7.84
N TYR A 40 6.25 4.67 -8.86
CA TYR A 40 6.10 4.02 -10.16
C TYR A 40 7.44 3.71 -10.83
N ASN A 41 7.41 2.74 -11.73
CA ASN A 41 8.51 2.37 -12.61
C ASN A 41 7.97 2.29 -14.04
N GLU A 42 8.41 3.20 -14.90
CA GLU A 42 7.93 3.31 -16.28
C GLU A 42 8.30 2.10 -17.13
N LYS A 43 9.51 1.55 -16.92
CA LYS A 43 10.03 0.42 -17.71
C LYS A 43 9.22 -0.85 -17.47
N ASN A 44 8.84 -1.11 -16.22
CA ASN A 44 8.06 -2.29 -15.85
C ASN A 44 6.55 -2.05 -15.90
N ASN A 45 6.10 -0.81 -16.16
CA ASN A 45 4.71 -0.38 -16.06
C ASN A 45 4.08 -0.77 -14.69
N SER A 46 4.90 -0.67 -13.64
CA SER A 46 4.54 -1.02 -12.27
C SER A 46 4.27 0.26 -11.49
N ARG A 47 3.23 0.25 -10.64
CA ARG A 47 2.83 1.42 -9.86
C ARG A 47 2.13 1.01 -8.59
N VAL A 48 2.42 1.73 -7.50
CA VAL A 48 1.61 1.73 -6.29
C VAL A 48 1.10 3.14 -6.04
N ILE A 49 -0.21 3.28 -5.79
CA ILE A 49 -0.82 4.49 -5.26
C ILE A 49 -1.37 4.16 -3.89
N CYS A 50 -0.87 4.83 -2.86
CA CYS A 50 -1.42 4.75 -1.52
C CYS A 50 -2.24 6.01 -1.25
N SER A 51 -3.45 5.85 -0.73
CA SER A 51 -4.32 6.96 -0.34
C SER A 51 -4.91 6.71 1.04
N MET A 52 -4.91 7.74 1.88
CA MET A 52 -5.46 7.74 3.21
C MET A 52 -6.59 8.78 3.31
N THR A 53 -7.66 8.45 4.03
CA THR A 53 -8.72 9.43 4.30
C THR A 53 -8.22 10.49 5.27
N ALA A 54 -8.78 11.71 5.20
CA ALA A 54 -8.37 12.84 6.05
C ALA A 54 -8.56 12.57 7.56
N ASP A 55 -9.49 11.68 7.91
CA ASP A 55 -9.72 11.21 9.28
C ASP A 55 -8.82 10.03 9.68
N HIS A 56 -7.92 9.58 8.79
CA HIS A 56 -6.99 8.46 8.97
C HIS A 56 -7.68 7.12 9.28
N ALA A 57 -8.98 7.01 8.98
CA ALA A 57 -9.77 5.81 9.26
C ALA A 57 -9.57 4.70 8.22
N LEU A 58 -9.20 5.07 6.99
CA LEU A 58 -9.07 4.16 5.86
C LEU A 58 -7.78 4.43 5.11
N PHE A 59 -7.02 3.37 4.89
CA PHE A 59 -5.83 3.36 4.05
C PHE A 59 -6.06 2.41 2.87
N SER A 60 -5.73 2.87 1.67
CA SER A 60 -6.00 2.16 0.43
C SER A 60 -4.76 2.10 -0.43
N ILE A 61 -4.53 0.96 -1.08
CA ILE A 61 -3.40 0.73 -1.97
C ILE A 61 -3.95 0.22 -3.30
N ASP A 62 -3.59 0.90 -4.37
CA ASP A 62 -3.88 0.45 -5.73
C ASP A 62 -2.57 0.06 -6.40
N ILE A 63 -2.45 -1.22 -6.78
CA ILE A 63 -1.20 -1.82 -7.22
C ILE A 63 -1.36 -2.30 -8.66
N ARG A 64 -0.62 -1.68 -9.57
CA ARG A 64 -0.51 -2.11 -10.97
C ARG A 64 0.72 -2.99 -11.13
N ASN A 65 0.56 -4.11 -11.83
CA ASN A 65 1.61 -5.11 -12.05
C ASN A 65 2.19 -5.68 -10.74
N ALA A 66 1.35 -6.34 -9.95
CA ALA A 66 1.77 -6.97 -8.68
C ALA A 66 2.65 -8.24 -8.85
N GLU A 67 3.21 -8.46 -10.04
CA GLU A 67 4.33 -9.41 -10.25
C GLU A 67 5.70 -8.77 -9.97
N ASP A 68 5.76 -7.44 -9.90
CA ASP A 68 6.97 -6.69 -9.60
C ASP A 68 7.32 -6.79 -8.11
N LYS A 69 8.15 -7.77 -7.76
CA LYS A 69 8.54 -8.05 -6.38
C LYS A 69 9.26 -6.89 -5.72
N GLU A 70 10.08 -6.16 -6.47
CA GLU A 70 10.83 -5.02 -5.92
C GLU A 70 9.89 -3.88 -5.53
N LEU A 71 8.82 -3.65 -6.31
CA LEU A 71 7.77 -2.70 -5.96
C LEU A 71 7.01 -3.12 -4.70
N LEU A 72 6.73 -4.41 -4.53
CA LEU A 72 6.05 -4.92 -3.34
C LEU A 72 6.94 -4.83 -2.09
N GLU A 73 8.24 -5.09 -2.21
CA GLU A 73 9.19 -4.87 -1.12
C GLU A 73 9.26 -3.38 -0.75
N ILE A 74 9.33 -2.46 -1.73
CA ILE A 74 9.26 -1.02 -1.46
C ILE A 74 8.01 -0.70 -0.64
N LEU A 75 6.86 -1.22 -1.08
CA LEU A 75 5.59 -1.02 -0.40
C LEU A 75 5.62 -1.52 1.06
N GLU A 76 6.13 -2.72 1.30
CA GLU A 76 6.26 -3.29 2.64
C GLU A 76 7.13 -2.41 3.57
N PHE A 77 8.30 -1.98 3.07
CA PHE A 77 9.18 -1.06 3.79
C PHE A 77 8.47 0.24 4.14
N VAL A 78 7.74 0.80 3.18
CA VAL A 78 6.97 2.01 3.38
C VAL A 78 5.92 1.76 4.47
N LEU A 79 5.06 0.75 4.37
CA LEU A 79 3.98 0.50 5.32
C LEU A 79 4.45 0.16 6.73
N THR A 80 5.61 -0.49 6.87
CA THR A 80 6.26 -0.69 8.17
C THR A 80 6.56 0.66 8.85
N LYS A 81 6.98 1.68 8.09
CA LYS A 81 7.17 3.04 8.62
C LYS A 81 5.85 3.72 9.00
N TYR A 82 4.72 3.30 8.41
CA TYR A 82 3.39 3.75 8.81
C TYR A 82 2.88 3.04 10.08
N ASN A 83 3.66 2.10 10.65
CA ASN A 83 3.26 1.23 11.76
C ASN A 83 2.00 0.39 11.43
N LEU A 84 1.86 0.01 10.17
CA LEU A 84 0.84 -0.92 9.72
C LEU A 84 1.41 -2.34 9.78
N GLU A 85 0.57 -3.31 10.18
CA GLU A 85 0.93 -4.72 10.17
C GLU A 85 1.09 -5.20 8.72
N THR A 86 2.24 -5.82 8.42
CA THR A 86 2.61 -6.24 7.05
C THR A 86 2.98 -7.71 6.93
N ASP A 87 2.92 -8.51 8.00
CA ASP A 87 3.50 -9.87 8.10
C ASP A 87 3.11 -10.85 6.98
N GLN A 88 2.02 -10.60 6.26
CA GLN A 88 1.57 -11.41 5.10
C GLN A 88 1.16 -10.56 3.89
N LEU A 89 1.35 -9.25 3.95
CA LEU A 89 0.77 -8.31 2.98
C LEU A 89 1.27 -8.58 1.56
N VAL A 90 2.59 -8.68 1.40
CA VAL A 90 3.23 -8.91 0.09
C VAL A 90 2.79 -10.25 -0.51
N GLU A 91 2.73 -11.29 0.32
CA GLU A 91 2.29 -12.61 -0.11
C GLU A 91 0.82 -12.60 -0.55
N ASP A 92 -0.05 -11.95 0.23
CA ASP A 92 -1.47 -11.85 -0.07
C ASP A 92 -1.74 -11.04 -1.35
N ILE A 93 -1.04 -9.92 -1.55
CA ILE A 93 -1.10 -9.13 -2.79
C ILE A 93 -0.69 -10.01 -3.98
N TYR A 94 0.47 -10.67 -3.88
CA TYR A 94 0.99 -11.51 -4.95
C TYR A 94 0.04 -12.67 -5.27
N LYS A 95 -0.48 -13.35 -4.25
CA LYS A 95 -1.47 -14.43 -4.36
C LYS A 95 -2.77 -13.94 -4.99
N CYS A 96 -3.27 -12.77 -4.58
CA CYS A 96 -4.47 -12.14 -5.14
C CYS A 96 -4.31 -11.92 -6.65
N TYR A 97 -3.18 -11.32 -7.05
CA TYR A 97 -2.87 -11.04 -8.44
C TYR A 97 -2.71 -12.33 -9.26
N LYS A 98 -1.84 -13.25 -8.81
CA LYS A 98 -1.48 -14.47 -9.54
C LYS A 98 -2.69 -15.36 -9.81
N ARG A 99 -3.59 -15.46 -8.83
CA ARG A 99 -4.79 -16.30 -8.90
C ARG A 99 -6.03 -15.54 -9.39
N ARG A 100 -5.92 -14.23 -9.64
CA ARG A 100 -7.03 -13.36 -10.04
C ARG A 100 -8.23 -13.46 -9.10
N ILE A 101 -7.96 -13.44 -7.80
CA ILE A 101 -8.99 -13.60 -6.77
C ILE A 101 -9.90 -12.38 -6.80
N ASN A 102 -11.20 -12.59 -7.01
CA ASN A 102 -12.16 -11.49 -7.05
C ASN A 102 -12.11 -10.69 -5.74
N GLU A 103 -12.13 -11.35 -4.59
CA GLU A 103 -11.96 -10.71 -3.29
C GLU A 103 -11.62 -11.73 -2.20
N PHE A 104 -10.80 -11.34 -1.22
CA PHE A 104 -10.71 -12.02 0.07
C PHE A 104 -10.30 -11.03 1.18
N GLN A 105 -10.51 -11.44 2.42
CA GLN A 105 -10.15 -10.69 3.62
C GLN A 105 -9.11 -11.43 4.44
N THR A 106 -8.16 -10.69 5.01
CA THR A 106 -7.22 -11.15 6.04
C THR A 106 -7.42 -10.26 7.27
N ASP A 107 -7.54 -10.89 8.43
CA ASP A 107 -7.69 -10.20 9.71
C ASP A 107 -6.31 -10.10 10.40
N TYR A 108 -5.95 -8.88 10.78
CA TYR A 108 -4.77 -8.51 11.53
C TYR A 108 -5.18 -8.17 12.97
N GLU A 109 -4.23 -7.88 13.86
CA GLU A 109 -4.54 -7.57 15.27
C GLU A 109 -5.35 -6.28 15.39
N ARG A 110 -5.06 -5.28 14.54
CA ARG A 110 -5.66 -3.94 14.62
C ARG A 110 -6.57 -3.59 13.45
N PHE A 111 -6.50 -4.36 12.36
CA PHE A 111 -7.16 -4.07 11.09
C PHE A 111 -7.75 -5.34 10.49
N TRP A 112 -8.73 -5.16 9.61
CA TRP A 112 -8.96 -6.14 8.55
C TRP A 112 -8.55 -5.54 7.21
N VAL A 113 -8.03 -6.38 6.33
CA VAL A 113 -7.52 -6.00 5.02
C VAL A 113 -8.25 -6.79 3.95
N ILE A 114 -8.86 -6.08 3.00
CA ILE A 114 -9.50 -6.68 1.83
C ILE A 114 -8.55 -6.56 0.63
N TYR A 115 -8.39 -7.66 -0.10
CA TYR A 115 -7.63 -7.77 -1.33
C TYR A 115 -8.57 -8.12 -2.49
N ARG A 116 -8.54 -7.34 -3.56
CA ARG A 116 -9.39 -7.55 -4.75
C ARG A 116 -8.57 -7.43 -6.02
N TYR A 117 -8.62 -8.44 -6.88
CA TYR A 117 -8.09 -8.32 -8.23
C TYR A 117 -9.01 -7.46 -9.10
N HIS A 118 -8.45 -6.45 -9.76
CA HIS A 118 -9.17 -5.52 -10.61
C HIS A 118 -8.72 -5.67 -12.07
N LYS A 119 -9.60 -6.22 -12.90
CA LYS A 119 -9.31 -6.56 -14.31
C LYS A 119 -8.93 -5.34 -15.14
N GLU A 120 -9.60 -4.20 -14.96
CA GLU A 120 -9.43 -3.03 -15.81
C GLU A 120 -8.05 -2.40 -15.71
N ILE A 121 -7.48 -2.38 -14.50
CA ILE A 121 -6.13 -1.85 -14.25
C ILE A 121 -5.07 -2.95 -14.28
N ASN A 122 -5.50 -4.21 -14.47
CA ASN A 122 -4.70 -5.41 -14.28
C ASN A 122 -3.84 -5.31 -13.01
N GLY A 123 -4.51 -5.29 -11.86
CA GLY A 123 -3.89 -4.94 -10.59
C GLY A 123 -4.63 -5.48 -9.38
N VAL A 124 -4.11 -5.16 -8.19
CA VAL A 124 -4.72 -5.50 -6.90
C VAL A 124 -5.10 -4.21 -6.19
N LEU A 125 -6.32 -4.17 -5.67
CA LEU A 125 -6.81 -3.15 -4.76
C LEU A 125 -6.74 -3.72 -3.35
N VAL A 126 -6.07 -3.01 -2.45
CA VAL A 126 -5.94 -3.34 -1.03
C VAL A 126 -6.66 -2.26 -0.23
N ARG A 127 -7.46 -2.65 0.75
CA ARG A 127 -8.18 -1.72 1.63
C ARG A 127 -7.99 -2.14 3.07
N TYR A 128 -7.38 -1.27 3.86
CA TYR A 128 -7.25 -1.41 5.31
C TYR A 128 -8.42 -0.72 5.98
N ARG A 129 -8.99 -1.38 6.97
CA ARG A 129 -9.95 -0.77 7.87
C ARG A 129 -9.62 -1.15 9.30
N ALA A 130 -9.45 -0.12 10.14
CA ALA A 130 -9.21 -0.31 11.57
C ALA A 130 -10.43 -0.96 12.22
N PHE A 131 -10.20 -1.79 13.24
CA PHE A 131 -11.28 -2.18 14.14
C PHE A 131 -11.81 -0.94 14.84
N VAL A 132 -13.14 -0.84 14.93
CA VAL A 132 -13.78 0.18 15.75
C VAL A 132 -13.68 -0.32 17.18
N ASN A 133 -12.75 0.23 17.97
CA ASN A 133 -12.74 0.00 19.41
C ASN A 133 -13.89 0.79 20.02
N ASP A 134 -14.84 0.08 20.63
CA ASP A 134 -15.92 0.65 21.45
C ASP A 134 -15.36 1.37 22.69
#